data_AF-A0AAN6XAT6-F1
#
_entry.id   AF-A0AAN6XAT6-F1
#
_cell.length_a   1.000
_cell.length_b   1.000
_cell.length_c   1.000
_cell.angle_alpha   90.00
_cell.angle_beta   90.00
_cell.angle_gamma   90.00
#
_symmetry.space_group_name_H-M   'P 1'
#
loop_
_entity.id
_entity.type
_entity.pdbx_description
1 polymer ?
#
loop_
_entity_poly.entity_id
_entity_poly.type
_entity_poly.pdbx_seq_one_letter_code
_entity_poly.pdbx_strand_id
1 'polypeptide(L)'
;MKYSHAALLLIGAATPALASPNVQDDFVGQGQIHVLNSSSYVTADPATDTIGCLTATGLLSKRNCATFTRTESYPYMLVSSRGLCTFNDKSMPNNKDSFYGKNTYAWHCLEGAKAGVEGERYYSVNGFKYPYLCNGNLGCYYDIPAAPSDDDDDGDSFAIEEVGKTNAVQPVWQFFWGSHQMGITPGHLQVLWLWVPASSKDKRDEQHRLAM
;
A
#
# COMPACT_ATOMS: atom_id res chain seq x y z
N MET A 1 -66.56 -35.72 -6.54
CA MET A 1 -65.44 -35.35 -7.44
C MET A 1 -64.51 -34.40 -6.69
N LYS A 2 -63.21 -34.65 -6.79
CA LYS A 2 -62.14 -34.23 -5.86
C LYS A 2 -61.72 -32.76 -6.09
N TYR A 3 -61.55 -32.00 -5.00
CA TYR A 3 -60.99 -30.64 -5.00
C TYR A 3 -59.46 -30.70 -5.09
N SER A 4 -58.90 -30.14 -6.16
CA SER A 4 -57.44 -30.03 -6.35
C SER A 4 -56.93 -28.77 -5.67
N HIS A 5 -56.05 -28.93 -4.69
CA HIS A 5 -55.36 -27.83 -4.00
C HIS A 5 -54.13 -27.42 -4.83
N ALA A 6 -54.07 -26.16 -5.24
CA ALA A 6 -52.88 -25.59 -5.87
C ALA A 6 -51.87 -25.20 -4.76
N ALA A 7 -50.74 -25.89 -4.72
CA ALA A 7 -49.61 -25.54 -3.87
C ALA A 7 -48.77 -24.46 -4.57
N LEU A 8 -48.69 -23.27 -3.96
CA LEU A 8 -47.85 -22.17 -4.41
C LEU A 8 -46.40 -22.41 -3.94
N LEU A 9 -45.50 -22.75 -4.86
CA LEU A 9 -44.06 -22.86 -4.60
C LEU A 9 -43.43 -21.47 -4.60
N LEU A 10 -43.04 -20.98 -3.40
CA LEU A 10 -42.18 -19.82 -3.25
C LEU A 10 -40.74 -20.20 -3.65
N ILE A 11 -40.33 -19.78 -4.84
CA ILE A 11 -38.94 -19.85 -5.29
C ILE A 11 -38.20 -18.70 -4.61
N GLY A 12 -37.51 -19.00 -3.50
CA GLY A 12 -36.57 -18.06 -2.89
C GLY A 12 -35.40 -17.82 -3.83
N ALA A 13 -35.25 -16.59 -4.30
CA ALA A 13 -34.07 -16.18 -5.07
C ALA A 13 -32.85 -16.21 -4.14
N ALA A 14 -32.06 -17.27 -4.23
CA ALA A 14 -30.73 -17.29 -3.65
C ALA A 14 -29.87 -16.29 -4.43
N THR A 15 -29.61 -15.11 -3.83
CA THR A 15 -28.59 -14.21 -4.34
C THR A 15 -27.24 -14.93 -4.21
N PRO A 16 -26.47 -15.08 -5.30
CA PRO A 16 -25.14 -15.66 -5.20
C PRO A 16 -24.30 -14.74 -4.31
N ALA A 17 -23.82 -15.26 -3.19
CA ALA A 17 -22.80 -14.58 -2.41
C ALA A 17 -21.56 -14.44 -3.31
N LEU A 18 -21.26 -13.22 -3.76
CA LEU A 18 -20.00 -12.93 -4.40
C LEU A 18 -18.91 -13.25 -3.39
N ALA A 19 -18.10 -14.28 -3.68
CA ALA A 19 -16.94 -14.59 -2.87
C ALA A 19 -16.04 -13.35 -2.84
N SER A 20 -15.72 -12.88 -1.63
CA SER A 20 -14.76 -11.78 -1.48
C SER A 20 -13.45 -12.16 -2.17
N PRO A 21 -12.82 -11.23 -2.92
CA PRO A 21 -11.54 -11.51 -3.55
C PRO A 21 -10.51 -11.96 -2.50
N ASN A 22 -9.75 -13.02 -2.79
CA ASN A 22 -8.67 -13.49 -1.92
C ASN A 22 -7.44 -12.61 -2.12
N VAL A 23 -7.48 -11.42 -1.53
CA VAL A 23 -6.43 -10.40 -1.65
C VAL A 23 -5.09 -10.82 -1.03
N GLN A 24 -5.03 -11.92 -0.27
CA GLN A 24 -3.77 -12.49 0.19
C GLN A 24 -3.03 -13.23 -0.93
N ASP A 25 -3.76 -13.90 -1.82
CA ASP A 25 -3.18 -14.56 -2.99
C ASP A 25 -2.66 -13.51 -4.00
N ASP A 26 -3.26 -12.32 -3.99
CA ASP A 26 -2.80 -11.20 -4.82
C ASP A 26 -1.51 -10.57 -4.27
N PHE A 27 -1.23 -10.66 -2.96
CA PHE A 27 0.00 -10.16 -2.36
C PHE A 27 1.13 -11.21 -2.39
N VAL A 28 1.55 -11.61 -3.59
CA VAL A 28 2.66 -12.54 -3.82
C VAL A 28 3.57 -12.09 -4.97
N GLY A 29 4.77 -12.65 -5.04
CA GLY A 29 5.69 -12.45 -6.16
C GLY A 29 6.14 -11.01 -6.33
N GLN A 30 6.04 -10.51 -7.57
CA GLN A 30 6.47 -9.16 -7.96
C GLN A 30 5.29 -8.22 -8.19
N GLY A 31 5.46 -6.97 -7.81
CA GLY A 31 4.42 -5.94 -7.96
C GLY A 31 4.94 -4.54 -7.67
N GLN A 32 4.11 -3.55 -7.94
CA GLN A 32 4.36 -2.16 -7.56
C GLN A 32 3.58 -1.84 -6.29
N ILE A 33 4.05 -0.84 -5.55
CA ILE A 33 3.34 -0.33 -4.37
C ILE A 33 2.81 1.05 -4.71
N HIS A 34 1.51 1.13 -4.96
CA HIS A 34 0.80 2.39 -5.23
C HIS A 34 0.36 3.00 -3.90
N VAL A 35 0.35 4.33 -3.81
CA VAL A 35 -0.03 5.05 -2.60
C VAL A 35 -1.36 5.77 -2.85
N LEU A 36 -2.35 5.46 -2.01
CA LEU A 36 -3.69 6.02 -2.10
C LEU A 36 -3.89 7.08 -1.01
N ASN A 37 -4.32 8.27 -1.40
CA ASN A 37 -4.75 9.31 -0.49
C ASN A 37 -6.15 9.01 0.07
N SER A 38 -6.21 8.05 0.99
CA SER A 38 -7.44 7.65 1.65
C SER A 38 -7.18 7.19 3.07
N SER A 39 -8.02 7.65 3.98
CA SER A 39 -8.01 7.26 5.40
C SER A 39 -8.88 6.03 5.68
N SER A 40 -9.46 5.38 4.65
CA SER A 40 -10.38 4.25 4.82
C SER A 40 -10.17 3.18 3.76
N TYR A 41 -9.69 2.00 4.18
CA TYR A 41 -9.58 0.83 3.29
C TYR A 41 -10.94 0.33 2.77
N VAL A 42 -12.05 0.73 3.40
CA VAL A 42 -13.41 0.35 2.98
C VAL A 42 -13.86 1.16 1.76
N THR A 43 -13.56 2.46 1.76
CA THR A 43 -14.06 3.40 0.75
C THR A 43 -13.01 3.82 -0.27
N ALA A 44 -11.74 3.50 -0.05
CA ALA A 44 -10.67 3.81 -0.99
C ALA A 44 -10.94 3.24 -2.39
N ASP A 45 -10.67 4.06 -3.40
CA ASP A 45 -10.76 3.73 -4.81
C ASP A 45 -9.43 4.02 -5.52
N PRO A 46 -8.68 2.98 -5.94
CA PRO A 46 -7.43 3.14 -6.66
C PRO A 46 -7.54 4.02 -7.92
N ALA A 47 -8.71 4.08 -8.55
CA ALA A 47 -8.90 4.90 -9.76
C ALA A 47 -8.85 6.41 -9.49
N THR A 48 -9.26 6.85 -8.30
CA THR A 48 -9.33 8.28 -7.95
C THR A 48 -8.33 8.69 -6.87
N ASP A 49 -7.94 7.75 -6.01
CA ASP A 49 -7.18 8.06 -4.81
C ASP A 49 -5.67 7.89 -5.00
N THR A 50 -5.21 7.28 -6.10
CA THR A 50 -3.79 7.08 -6.35
C THR A 50 -3.07 8.41 -6.55
N ILE A 51 -2.13 8.72 -5.66
CA ILE A 51 -1.31 9.95 -5.71
C ILE A 51 0.13 9.69 -6.15
N GLY A 52 0.51 8.44 -6.32
CA GLY A 52 1.86 8.04 -6.70
C GLY A 52 2.15 6.59 -6.34
N CYS A 53 3.43 6.27 -6.28
CA CYS A 53 3.94 4.93 -6.03
C CYS A 53 5.32 5.01 -5.38
N LEU A 54 5.77 3.90 -4.78
CA LEU A 54 7.07 3.85 -4.14
C LEU A 54 8.19 3.62 -5.16
N THR A 55 9.27 4.39 -5.05
CA THR A 55 10.51 4.29 -5.84
C THR A 55 11.35 3.11 -5.38
N ALA A 56 12.45 2.81 -6.09
CA ALA A 56 13.32 1.71 -5.72
C ALA A 56 14.03 1.96 -4.38
N THR A 57 14.16 3.23 -3.97
CA THR A 57 14.67 3.62 -2.65
C THR A 57 13.59 3.64 -1.57
N GLY A 58 12.31 3.48 -1.90
CA GLY A 58 11.21 3.49 -0.93
C GLY A 58 10.58 4.86 -0.65
N LEU A 59 10.97 5.89 -1.41
CA LEU A 59 10.32 7.20 -1.37
C LEU A 59 9.02 7.17 -2.18
N LEU A 60 8.06 8.02 -1.84
CA LEU A 60 6.86 8.22 -2.64
C LEU A 60 7.17 9.19 -3.78
N SER A 61 6.91 8.80 -5.02
CA SER A 61 6.98 9.69 -6.18
C SER A 61 5.75 9.54 -7.07
N LYS A 62 5.56 10.46 -8.01
CA LYS A 62 4.40 10.43 -8.90
C LYS A 62 4.62 9.56 -10.15
N ARG A 63 5.87 9.41 -10.61
CA ARG A 63 6.17 8.75 -11.90
C ARG A 63 7.12 7.57 -11.78
N ASN A 64 8.04 7.59 -10.82
CA ASN A 64 9.05 6.55 -10.68
C ASN A 64 8.57 5.38 -9.81
N CYS A 65 7.77 4.49 -10.42
CA CYS A 65 7.21 3.31 -9.73
C CYS A 65 8.12 2.10 -9.85
N ALA A 66 8.78 1.73 -8.75
CA ALA A 66 9.61 0.54 -8.73
C ALA A 66 8.81 -0.76 -8.62
N THR A 67 9.41 -1.83 -9.11
CA THR A 67 8.96 -3.20 -8.85
C THR A 67 9.63 -3.71 -7.58
N PHE A 68 8.81 -4.25 -6.70
CA PHE A 68 9.20 -4.92 -5.48
C PHE A 68 8.94 -6.41 -5.62
N THR A 69 9.73 -7.21 -4.93
CA THR A 69 9.52 -8.64 -4.73
C THR A 69 9.19 -8.88 -3.27
N ARG A 70 8.07 -9.56 -3.00
CA ARG A 70 7.79 -10.10 -1.68
C ARG A 70 8.59 -11.38 -1.48
N THR A 71 9.30 -11.53 -0.37
CA THR A 71 9.99 -12.79 -0.07
C THR A 71 9.00 -13.95 0.02
N GLU A 72 9.40 -15.12 -0.46
CA GLU A 72 8.54 -16.31 -0.51
C GLU A 72 8.28 -16.92 0.87
N SER A 73 9.21 -16.72 1.80
CA SER A 73 9.15 -17.23 3.17
C SER A 73 8.91 -16.13 4.18
N TYR A 74 8.24 -16.50 5.28
CA TYR A 74 8.06 -15.65 6.45
C TYR A 74 9.43 -15.12 6.92
N PRO A 75 9.58 -13.81 7.21
CA PRO A 75 8.53 -12.84 7.56
C PRO A 75 7.85 -12.06 6.40
N TYR A 76 7.96 -12.49 5.14
CA TYR A 76 7.34 -11.80 3.98
C TYR A 76 7.76 -10.32 3.89
N MET A 77 9.04 -10.12 3.63
CA MET A 77 9.64 -8.79 3.49
C MET A 77 9.49 -8.29 2.05
N LEU A 78 9.70 -6.99 1.86
CA LEU A 78 9.72 -6.36 0.54
C LEU A 78 11.14 -6.02 0.13
N VAL A 79 11.48 -6.35 -1.11
CA VAL A 79 12.81 -6.15 -1.70
C VAL A 79 12.66 -5.40 -3.02
N SER A 80 13.38 -4.31 -3.20
CA SER A 80 13.48 -3.59 -4.49
C SER A 80 14.80 -3.91 -5.18
N SER A 81 15.08 -3.28 -6.33
CA SER A 81 16.40 -3.31 -6.97
C SER A 81 17.52 -2.72 -6.10
N ARG A 82 17.19 -1.91 -5.08
CA ARG A 82 18.14 -1.36 -4.11
C ARG A 82 18.39 -2.28 -2.93
N GLY A 83 17.56 -3.30 -2.71
CA GLY A 83 17.71 -4.25 -1.61
C GLY A 83 16.49 -4.32 -0.71
N LEU A 84 16.69 -4.78 0.53
CA LEU A 84 15.63 -4.99 1.50
C LEU A 84 15.12 -3.64 2.04
N CYS A 85 13.80 -3.51 2.16
CA CYS A 85 13.17 -2.28 2.62
C CYS A 85 12.84 -2.32 4.12
N THR A 86 13.09 -1.20 4.82
CA THR A 86 12.88 -1.06 6.27
C THR A 86 12.62 0.39 6.72
N PHE A 87 11.87 0.55 7.82
CA PHE A 87 11.77 1.74 8.68
C PHE A 87 12.88 1.84 9.75
N ASN A 88 13.83 0.90 9.81
CA ASN A 88 14.92 0.89 10.80
C ASN A 88 16.21 1.54 10.31
N ASP A 89 16.21 2.10 9.10
CA ASP A 89 17.37 2.79 8.55
C ASP A 89 17.55 4.16 9.22
N LYS A 90 18.55 4.24 10.10
CA LYS A 90 18.88 5.46 10.86
C LYS A 90 19.41 6.61 9.99
N SER A 91 19.77 6.35 8.74
CA SER A 91 20.17 7.40 7.81
C SER A 91 18.96 8.21 7.31
N MET A 92 17.75 7.66 7.38
CA MET A 92 16.54 8.32 6.91
C MET A 92 16.00 9.34 7.92
N PRO A 93 15.27 10.38 7.47
CA PRO A 93 14.68 11.35 8.37
C PRO A 93 13.58 10.74 9.25
N ASN A 94 13.45 11.26 10.47
CA ASN A 94 12.33 10.94 11.35
C ASN A 94 11.10 11.83 11.08
N ASN A 95 9.91 11.32 11.41
CA ASN A 95 8.66 12.11 11.38
C ASN A 95 8.55 13.04 12.59
N LYS A 96 9.38 14.08 12.64
CA LYS A 96 9.48 14.98 13.80
C LYS A 96 8.17 15.69 14.16
N ASP A 97 7.24 15.78 13.22
CA ASP A 97 5.94 16.42 13.40
C ASP A 97 4.94 15.52 14.15
N SER A 98 5.09 14.20 14.05
CA SER A 98 4.22 13.23 14.73
C SER A 98 4.54 13.09 16.22
N PHE A 99 3.54 13.23 17.10
CA PHE A 99 3.75 13.09 18.55
C PHE A 99 4.29 11.70 18.94
N TYR A 100 3.70 10.65 18.34
CA TYR A 100 4.06 9.25 18.61
C TYR A 100 5.06 8.68 17.60
N GLY A 101 5.07 9.19 16.36
CA GLY A 101 5.97 8.77 15.28
C GLY A 101 7.32 9.49 15.24
N LYS A 102 7.59 10.50 16.06
CA LYS A 102 8.83 11.30 16.04
C LYS A 102 10.16 10.56 16.11
N ASN A 103 10.17 9.30 16.52
CA ASN A 103 11.37 8.48 16.61
C ASN A 103 11.44 7.37 15.55
N THR A 104 10.48 7.30 14.62
CA THR A 104 10.50 6.33 13.52
C THR A 104 11.12 6.96 12.30
N TYR A 105 11.91 6.17 11.55
CA TYR A 105 12.57 6.63 10.35
C TYR A 105 11.66 6.41 9.14
N ALA A 106 11.90 7.16 8.06
CA ALA A 106 11.16 6.95 6.82
C ALA A 106 11.51 5.58 6.22
N TRP A 107 10.55 4.99 5.52
CA TRP A 107 10.74 3.72 4.82
C TRP A 107 11.80 3.86 3.74
N HIS A 108 12.74 2.91 3.70
CA HIS A 108 13.85 2.96 2.75
C HIS A 108 14.33 1.57 2.37
N CYS A 109 14.70 1.39 1.11
CA CYS A 109 15.28 0.15 0.59
C CYS A 109 16.77 0.35 0.36
N LEU A 110 17.59 -0.40 1.10
CA LEU A 110 19.04 -0.23 1.11
C LEU A 110 19.80 -1.50 0.71
N GLU A 111 20.94 -1.28 0.08
CA GLU A 111 21.82 -2.34 -0.38
C GLU A 111 22.50 -3.00 0.81
N GLY A 112 22.51 -4.33 0.83
CA GLY A 112 23.17 -5.07 1.90
C GLY A 112 22.47 -5.04 3.27
N ALA A 113 21.25 -4.47 3.37
CA ALA A 113 20.40 -4.70 4.54
C ALA A 113 20.23 -6.22 4.74
N LYS A 114 20.77 -6.71 5.86
CA LYS A 114 20.67 -8.12 6.21
C LYS A 114 19.22 -8.39 6.62
N ALA A 115 18.55 -9.26 5.87
CA ALA A 115 17.39 -9.97 6.36
C ALA A 115 17.77 -10.62 7.72
N GLY A 116 17.13 -10.20 8.81
CA GLY A 116 17.40 -10.80 10.12
C GLY A 116 17.60 -9.87 11.30
N VAL A 117 17.21 -8.60 11.24
CA VAL A 117 16.83 -7.91 12.48
C VAL A 117 15.31 -7.90 12.50
N GLU A 118 14.73 -8.44 13.57
CA GLU A 118 13.29 -8.41 13.85
C GLU A 118 12.66 -7.09 13.38
N GLY A 119 11.54 -7.12 12.64
CA GLY A 119 10.76 -5.88 12.58
C GLY A 119 9.67 -5.82 11.52
N GLU A 120 9.99 -6.05 10.25
CA GLU A 120 9.09 -5.64 9.17
C GLU A 120 8.59 -6.81 8.34
N ARG A 121 7.35 -7.18 8.66
CA ARG A 121 6.54 -8.15 7.95
C ARG A 121 5.41 -7.42 7.27
N TYR A 122 5.18 -7.74 6.00
CA TYR A 122 4.05 -7.21 5.26
C TYR A 122 3.01 -8.29 5.05
N TYR A 123 1.75 -7.89 5.06
CA TYR A 123 0.62 -8.77 4.80
C TYR A 123 -0.57 -7.97 4.28
N SER A 124 -1.50 -8.68 3.66
CA SER A 124 -2.83 -8.17 3.32
C SER A 124 -3.88 -8.89 4.17
N VAL A 125 -5.03 -8.26 4.39
CA VAL A 125 -6.12 -8.78 5.22
C VAL A 125 -7.27 -9.25 4.33
N ASN A 126 -7.65 -10.52 4.46
CA ASN A 126 -8.82 -11.06 3.78
C ASN A 126 -10.09 -10.29 4.18
N GLY A 127 -10.90 -9.93 3.19
CA GLY A 127 -12.08 -9.08 3.37
C GLY A 127 -11.85 -7.61 3.01
N PHE A 128 -10.60 -7.18 2.78
CA PHE A 128 -10.36 -5.91 2.10
C PHE A 128 -10.79 -5.98 0.63
N LYS A 129 -11.22 -4.84 0.08
CA LYS A 129 -11.59 -4.70 -1.34
C LYS A 129 -10.40 -4.90 -2.28
N TYR A 130 -9.20 -4.54 -1.82
CA TYR A 130 -7.94 -4.60 -2.56
C TYR A 130 -6.80 -5.08 -1.65
N PRO A 131 -5.66 -5.53 -2.22
CA PRO A 131 -4.51 -5.99 -1.43
C PRO A 131 -3.73 -4.82 -0.81
N TYR A 132 -4.31 -4.20 0.22
CA TYR A 132 -3.64 -3.18 0.99
C TYR A 132 -2.53 -3.78 1.86
N LEU A 133 -1.38 -3.12 1.88
CA LEU A 133 -0.22 -3.57 2.63
C LEU A 133 -0.30 -3.06 4.07
N CYS A 134 -0.40 -4.00 4.99
CA CYS A 134 -0.28 -3.76 6.42
C CYS A 134 1.07 -4.24 6.92
N ASN A 135 1.56 -3.62 7.99
CA ASN A 135 2.71 -4.09 8.73
C ASN A 135 2.45 -4.12 10.25
N GLY A 136 3.32 -4.82 10.99
CA GLY A 136 3.27 -4.85 12.45
C GLY A 136 1.99 -5.47 13.03
N ASN A 137 1.26 -4.71 13.85
CA ASN A 137 0.00 -5.08 14.47
C ASN A 137 -1.15 -4.22 13.91
N LEU A 138 -1.69 -4.65 12.76
CA LEU A 138 -2.78 -3.97 12.04
C LEU A 138 -2.44 -2.55 11.56
N GLY A 139 -1.16 -2.24 11.34
CA GLY A 139 -0.71 -0.97 10.76
C GLY A 139 -0.90 -0.96 9.24
N CYS A 140 -2.11 -0.65 8.77
CA CYS A 140 -2.43 -0.60 7.34
C CYS A 140 -2.36 0.82 6.74
N TYR A 141 -2.09 1.81 7.59
CA TYR A 141 -1.99 3.21 7.21
C TYR A 141 -0.57 3.71 7.38
N TYR A 142 -0.24 4.70 6.57
CA TYR A 142 1.06 5.35 6.55
C TYR A 142 0.87 6.87 6.60
N ASP A 143 1.93 7.54 7.00
CA ASP A 143 1.98 8.99 7.20
C ASP A 143 2.95 9.59 6.18
N ILE A 144 2.49 10.57 5.40
CA ILE A 144 3.30 11.35 4.46
C ILE A 144 3.09 12.85 4.69
N PRO A 145 4.10 13.70 4.49
CA PRO A 145 3.96 15.13 4.76
C PRO A 145 3.09 15.83 3.69
N ALA A 146 3.19 15.40 2.43
CA ALA A 146 2.34 15.86 1.33
C ALA A 146 2.30 14.82 0.19
N ALA A 147 1.44 15.04 -0.80
CA ALA A 147 1.50 14.30 -2.06
C ALA A 147 2.67 14.81 -2.94
N PRO A 148 3.32 13.94 -3.73
CA PRO A 148 4.40 14.35 -4.61
C PRO A 148 3.90 15.27 -5.74
N SER A 149 4.71 16.25 -6.14
CA SER A 149 4.48 17.15 -7.27
C SER A 149 4.80 16.50 -8.61
N ASP A 150 4.39 17.15 -9.70
CA ASP A 150 4.69 16.72 -11.08
C ASP A 150 6.11 17.06 -11.57
N ASP A 151 6.85 17.87 -10.79
CA ASP A 151 8.14 18.42 -11.19
C ASP A 151 9.27 17.37 -11.14
N ASP A 152 10.01 17.30 -12.25
CA ASP A 152 11.21 16.52 -12.59
C ASP A 152 11.64 15.44 -11.59
N ASP A 153 11.10 14.25 -11.81
CA ASP A 153 11.33 13.02 -11.07
C ASP A 153 12.26 12.11 -11.90
N ASP A 154 13.47 12.61 -12.18
CA ASP A 154 14.53 11.85 -12.86
C ASP A 154 15.16 10.83 -11.89
N GLY A 155 14.36 9.81 -11.55
CA GLY A 155 14.79 8.43 -11.35
C GLY A 155 15.80 8.15 -10.23
N ASP A 156 15.34 7.45 -9.18
CA ASP A 156 16.11 6.64 -8.22
C ASP A 156 17.37 7.26 -7.56
N SER A 157 17.72 8.50 -7.87
CA SER A 157 18.99 9.18 -7.57
C SER A 157 18.79 10.32 -6.60
N PHE A 158 17.79 10.18 -5.74
CA PHE A 158 17.54 11.15 -4.68
C PHE A 158 18.59 10.96 -3.59
N ALA A 159 19.38 12.01 -3.31
CA ALA A 159 20.25 11.99 -2.16
C ALA A 159 19.39 12.00 -0.89
N ILE A 160 19.76 11.21 0.13
CA ILE A 160 19.07 11.19 1.43
C ILE A 160 18.90 12.60 2.01
N GLU A 161 19.91 13.46 1.79
CA GLU A 161 19.90 14.86 2.22
C GLU A 161 18.82 15.72 1.56
N GLU A 162 18.27 15.30 0.43
CA GLU A 162 17.23 16.04 -0.30
C GLU A 162 15.82 15.61 0.11
N VAL A 163 15.67 14.49 0.80
CA VAL A 163 14.36 13.95 1.21
C VAL A 163 13.60 14.99 2.04
N GLY A 164 12.44 15.43 1.53
CA GLY A 164 11.61 16.46 2.14
C GLY A 164 12.03 17.92 1.87
N LYS A 165 13.07 18.16 1.06
CA LYS A 165 13.44 19.53 0.60
C LYS A 165 12.67 19.96 -0.64
N THR A 166 12.25 19.02 -1.48
CA THR A 166 11.40 19.27 -2.64
C THR A 166 10.12 18.43 -2.54
N ASN A 167 9.13 18.76 -3.37
CA ASN A 167 7.91 17.98 -3.48
C ASN A 167 8.00 16.87 -4.54
N ALA A 168 9.09 16.75 -5.30
CA ALA A 168 9.22 15.73 -6.36
C ALA A 168 9.08 14.30 -5.81
N VAL A 169 9.68 14.06 -4.64
CA VAL A 169 9.51 12.82 -3.87
C VAL A 169 9.22 13.14 -2.41
N GLN A 170 8.57 12.21 -1.71
CA GLN A 170 8.14 12.39 -0.33
C GLN A 170 8.58 11.19 0.53
N PRO A 171 9.07 11.42 1.76
CA PRO A 171 9.28 10.35 2.72
C PRO A 171 7.93 9.73 3.13
N VAL A 172 7.96 8.46 3.51
CA VAL A 172 6.79 7.76 4.06
C VAL A 172 7.14 7.14 5.39
N TRP A 173 6.32 7.37 6.41
CA TRP A 173 6.47 6.80 7.74
C TRP A 173 5.30 5.88 8.08
N GLN A 174 5.50 5.03 9.09
CA GLN A 174 4.36 4.35 9.72
C GLN A 174 3.43 5.38 10.36
N PHE A 175 2.12 5.14 10.24
CA PHE A 175 1.12 5.93 10.95
C PHE A 175 1.06 5.52 12.42
N PHE A 176 1.17 6.52 13.32
CA PHE A 176 0.97 6.33 14.76
C PHE A 176 -0.15 7.24 15.26
N TRP A 177 -0.95 6.72 16.18
CA TRP A 177 -2.00 7.45 16.87
C TRP A 177 -1.99 7.15 18.37
N GLY A 178 -2.60 8.02 19.15
CA GLY A 178 -2.78 7.84 20.59
C GLY A 178 -3.49 9.05 21.21
N SER A 179 -3.62 9.08 22.54
CA SER A 179 -4.40 10.11 23.24
C SER A 179 -4.01 11.55 22.94
N HIS A 180 -2.73 11.82 22.63
CA HIS A 180 -2.25 13.15 22.27
C HIS A 180 -2.34 13.47 20.77
N GLN A 181 -2.64 12.48 19.94
CA GLN A 181 -2.77 12.60 18.48
C GLN A 181 -3.70 11.48 17.98
N MET A 182 -5.01 11.74 18.01
CA MET A 182 -6.06 10.74 17.73
C MET A 182 -6.26 10.47 16.22
N GLY A 183 -5.54 11.18 15.36
CA GLY A 183 -5.60 11.03 13.91
C GLY A 183 -4.23 11.26 13.28
N ILE A 184 -4.23 11.63 12.00
CA ILE A 184 -3.00 11.98 11.29
C ILE A 184 -2.28 13.17 11.92
N THR A 185 -0.96 13.16 11.77
CA THR A 185 -0.10 14.29 12.12
C THR A 185 -0.66 15.56 11.46
N PRO A 186 -0.87 16.67 12.19
CA PRO A 186 -1.46 17.88 11.63
C PRO A 186 -0.68 18.37 10.39
N GLY A 187 -1.38 18.55 9.27
CA GLY A 187 -0.79 18.97 8.00
C GLY A 187 -0.31 17.82 7.10
N HIS A 188 -0.24 16.59 7.61
CA HIS A 188 0.13 15.40 6.85
C HIS A 188 -1.09 14.70 6.24
N LEU A 189 -0.83 13.74 5.36
CA LEU A 189 -1.84 12.86 4.76
C LEU A 189 -1.73 11.45 5.34
N GLN A 190 -2.88 10.88 5.67
CA GLN A 190 -3.00 9.46 5.99
C GLN A 190 -3.25 8.70 4.70
N VAL A 191 -2.39 7.74 4.40
CA VAL A 191 -2.43 7.01 3.13
C VAL A 191 -2.46 5.50 3.31
N LEU A 192 -2.93 4.81 2.27
CA LEU A 192 -2.86 3.36 2.14
C LEU A 192 -1.78 2.98 1.13
N TRP A 193 -1.13 1.86 1.35
CA TRP A 193 -0.30 1.22 0.33
C TRP A 193 -1.08 0.10 -0.34
N LEU A 194 -1.15 0.13 -1.66
CA LEU A 194 -1.82 -0.86 -2.50
C LEU A 194 -0.78 -1.67 -3.26
N TRP A 195 -0.83 -2.99 -3.14
CA TRP A 195 -0.07 -3.87 -4.00
C TRP A 195 -0.71 -4.00 -5.38
N VAL A 196 0.06 -3.74 -6.42
CA VAL A 196 -0.36 -3.93 -7.81
C VAL A 196 0.51 -5.03 -8.42
N PRO A 197 0.01 -6.27 -8.55
CA PRO A 197 0.81 -7.40 -9.05
C PRO A 197 1.32 -7.12 -10.46
N ALA A 198 2.58 -7.47 -10.77
CA ALA A 198 3.15 -7.26 -12.09
C ALA A 198 2.36 -8.00 -13.19
N SER A 199 1.87 -9.21 -12.90
CA SER A 199 1.03 -10.02 -13.81
C SER A 199 -0.39 -9.47 -14.03
N SER A 200 -0.82 -8.50 -13.22
CA SER A 200 -2.13 -7.85 -13.36
C SER A 200 -2.14 -6.73 -14.40
N LYS A 201 -0.95 -6.25 -14.83
CA LYS A 201 -0.82 -5.22 -15.87
C LYS A 201 -1.29 -5.75 -17.22
N ASP A 202 -0.86 -6.95 -17.58
CA ASP A 202 -1.26 -7.63 -18.82
C ASP A 202 -2.78 -7.84 -18.90
N LYS A 203 -3.41 -8.27 -17.80
CA LYS A 203 -4.86 -8.51 -17.76
C LYS A 203 -5.70 -7.23 -17.88
N ARG A 204 -5.25 -6.10 -17.29
CA ARG A 204 -5.96 -4.82 -17.38
C ARG A 204 -5.83 -4.19 -18.76
N ASP A 205 -4.65 -4.26 -19.37
CA ASP A 205 -4.41 -3.73 -20.71
C ASP A 205 -5.19 -4.52 -21.78
N GLU A 206 -5.35 -5.84 -21.59
CA GLU A 206 -6.19 -6.68 -22.43
C GLU A 206 -7.69 -6.37 -22.26
N GLN A 207 -8.15 -6.18 -21.02
CA GLN A 207 -9.55 -5.83 -20.75
C GLN A 207 -9.94 -4.44 -21.28
N HIS A 208 -9.01 -3.47 -21.24
CA HIS A 208 -9.20 -2.14 -21.81
C HIS A 208 -9.15 -2.15 -23.35
N ARG A 209 -8.33 -3.02 -23.95
CA ARG A 209 -8.31 -3.24 -25.41
C ARG A 209 -9.57 -3.91 -25.94
N LEU A 210 -10.18 -4.80 -25.16
CA LEU A 210 -11.42 -5.49 -25.54
C LEU A 210 -12.68 -4.62 -25.34
N ALA A 211 -12.55 -3.48 -24.66
CA ALA A 211 -13.63 -2.53 -24.41
C ALA A 211 -13.64 -1.32 -25.39
N MET A 212 -12.70 -1.28 -26.34
CA MET A 212 -12.64 -0.32 -27.47
C MET A 212 -13.00 -1.01 -28.78
#